data_AF-A0A2V9KIV9-F1
#
_entry.id   AF-A0A2V9KIV9-F1
#
_cell.length_a   1.000
_cell.length_b   1.000
_cell.length_c   1.000
_cell.angle_alpha   90.00
_cell.angle_beta   90.00
_cell.angle_gamma   90.00
#
_symmetry.space_group_name_H-M   'P 1'
#
loop_
_entity.id
_entity.type
_entity.pdbx_description
1 polymer ?
#
loop_
_entity_poly.entity_id
_entity_poly.type
_entity_poly.pdbx_seq_one_letter_code
_entity_poly.pdbx_strand_id
1 'polypeptide(L)'
;MEDEDHYFGVTRYYDYYIALYDFMYRWHSTATELAVSRDGLHFQRVLNGHKLIVPGHQEEWDSSMPVIGHGFVTVKGKHYQYYTGSDKNYQEGSARAGLLVPWRRSTGLATWRQDGFTDLRVASGLERGWVTTKPIQAMNPGQYEIWVNANVPAPGNQFVVELLDAKNDRPLPGYGPADLLSGINNLEHVLTWKGSADLSRIHARSVRLRFTLKGNDVRFYSFGFRRKGMAHK
;
A
#
# COMPACT_ATOMS: atom_id res chain seq x y z
N MET A 1 -8.86 -9.31 21.60
CA MET A 1 -7.73 -8.53 22.15
C MET A 1 -6.47 -9.26 21.73
N GLU A 2 -5.48 -8.51 21.27
CA GLU A 2 -4.14 -9.00 20.94
C GLU A 2 -3.41 -9.18 22.26
N ASP A 3 -2.76 -10.32 22.47
CA ASP A 3 -2.12 -10.59 23.76
C ASP A 3 -0.60 -10.37 23.69
N GLU A 4 0.04 -10.65 22.55
CA GLU A 4 1.49 -10.55 22.36
C GLU A 4 1.86 -10.29 20.90
N ASP A 5 2.80 -9.38 20.65
CA ASP A 5 3.46 -9.24 19.36
C ASP A 5 4.44 -10.42 19.18
N HIS A 6 4.12 -11.35 18.28
CA HIS A 6 4.90 -12.58 18.09
C HIS A 6 6.03 -12.35 17.09
N TYR A 7 5.78 -11.59 16.02
CA TYR A 7 6.81 -11.29 15.04
C TYR A 7 6.63 -9.90 14.44
N PHE A 8 7.73 -9.19 14.22
CA PHE A 8 7.72 -7.82 13.69
C PHE A 8 8.81 -7.65 12.63
N GLY A 9 8.42 -7.70 11.36
CA GLY A 9 9.32 -7.56 10.21
C GLY A 9 9.29 -6.15 9.62
N VAL A 10 10.42 -5.44 9.66
CA VAL A 10 10.52 -4.06 9.15
C VAL A 10 11.38 -4.02 7.89
N THR A 11 10.87 -3.38 6.84
CA THR A 11 11.60 -3.12 5.60
C THR A 11 11.54 -1.64 5.25
N ARG A 12 12.69 -1.02 4.98
CA ARG A 12 12.73 0.33 4.42
C ARG A 12 12.21 0.28 2.98
N TYR A 13 11.21 1.09 2.69
CA TYR A 13 10.52 1.12 1.40
C TYR A 13 10.18 2.57 1.02
N TYR A 14 10.88 3.09 0.03
CA TYR A 14 10.89 4.53 -0.30
C TYR A 14 11.18 5.41 0.93
N ASP A 15 10.30 6.36 1.23
CA ASP A 15 10.38 7.29 2.37
C ASP A 15 9.70 6.74 3.64
N TYR A 16 9.35 5.46 3.65
CA TYR A 16 8.69 4.79 4.76
C TYR A 16 9.48 3.55 5.22
N TYR A 17 9.19 3.13 6.43
CA TYR A 17 9.41 1.78 6.91
C TYR A 17 8.06 1.08 6.90
N ILE A 18 7.99 -0.05 6.19
CA ILE A 18 6.83 -0.94 6.21
C ILE A 18 7.10 -2.00 7.26
N ALA A 19 6.20 -2.10 8.24
CA ALA A 19 6.17 -3.18 9.20
C ALA A 19 5.04 -4.13 8.83
N LEU A 20 5.42 -5.38 8.55
CA LEU A 20 4.49 -6.49 8.56
C LEU A 20 4.65 -7.13 9.94
N TYR A 21 3.55 -7.24 10.69
CA TYR A 21 3.61 -7.74 12.06
C TYR A 21 2.55 -8.80 12.30
N ASP A 22 2.94 -9.81 13.07
CA ASP A 22 2.08 -10.87 13.56
C ASP A 22 1.90 -10.70 15.06
N PHE A 23 0.66 -10.77 15.51
CA PHE A 23 0.34 -10.89 16.93
C PHE A 23 -0.33 -12.24 17.18
N MET A 24 -0.10 -12.77 18.37
CA MET A 24 -0.78 -13.97 18.83
C MET A 24 -2.13 -13.59 19.46
N TYR A 25 -3.17 -14.26 18.98
CA TYR A 25 -4.47 -14.26 19.63
C TYR A 25 -4.48 -15.18 20.87
N ARG A 26 -5.48 -15.04 21.75
CA ARG A 26 -5.72 -15.94 22.91
C ARG A 26 -5.66 -17.42 22.56
N TRP A 27 -6.09 -17.78 21.35
CA TRP A 27 -6.09 -19.14 20.82
C TRP A 27 -4.75 -19.55 20.17
N HIS A 28 -3.71 -18.74 20.34
CA HIS A 28 -2.35 -18.94 19.86
C HIS A 28 -2.22 -19.06 18.32
N SER A 29 -3.21 -18.55 17.59
CA SER A 29 -3.13 -18.33 16.14
C SER A 29 -2.47 -16.98 15.84
N THR A 30 -1.88 -16.87 14.64
CA THR A 30 -1.25 -15.64 14.14
C THR A 30 -1.92 -15.19 12.85
N ALA A 31 -1.86 -13.89 12.58
CA ALA A 31 -2.17 -13.37 11.26
C ALA A 31 -1.44 -12.03 11.07
N THR A 32 -1.04 -11.77 9.83
CA THR A 32 -0.19 -10.63 9.51
C THR A 32 -1.01 -9.37 9.25
N GLU A 33 -0.63 -8.28 9.88
CA GLU A 33 -1.17 -6.94 9.68
C GLU A 33 -0.09 -5.95 9.23
N LEU A 34 -0.54 -4.73 8.88
CA LEU A 34 0.29 -3.69 8.31
C LEU A 34 0.44 -2.51 9.28
N ALA A 35 1.68 -2.09 9.50
CA ALA A 35 1.97 -0.79 10.09
C ALA A 35 3.02 -0.06 9.25
N VAL A 36 3.03 1.27 9.34
CA VAL A 36 3.98 2.12 8.61
C VAL A 36 4.61 3.14 9.54
N SER A 37 5.84 3.52 9.25
CA SER A 37 6.56 4.58 9.95
C SER A 37 7.37 5.43 8.98
N ARG A 38 7.64 6.69 9.33
CA ARG A 38 8.56 7.55 8.58
C ARG A 38 9.94 7.66 9.22
N ASP A 39 10.05 7.41 10.52
CA ASP A 39 11.30 7.50 11.28
C ASP A 39 11.84 6.13 11.69
N GLY A 40 11.05 5.06 11.52
CA GLY A 40 11.41 3.71 11.94
C GLY A 40 11.29 3.48 13.45
N LEU A 41 10.75 4.45 14.19
CA LEU A 41 10.58 4.42 15.64
C LEU A 41 9.10 4.41 16.02
N HIS A 42 8.30 5.29 15.40
CA HIS A 42 6.88 5.44 15.68
C HIS A 42 6.07 4.83 14.55
N PHE A 43 5.43 3.69 14.82
CA PHE A 43 4.62 2.96 13.84
C PHE A 43 3.13 3.25 14.01
N GLN A 44 2.47 3.50 12.89
CA GLN A 44 1.03 3.63 12.80
C GLN A 44 0.45 2.40 12.09
N ARG A 45 -0.47 1.71 12.77
CA ARG A 45 -1.22 0.59 12.18
C ARG A 45 -2.15 1.08 11.07
N VAL A 46 -2.25 0.31 9.99
CA VAL A 46 -3.07 0.60 8.82
C VAL A 46 -4.13 -0.48 8.69
N LEU A 47 -5.40 -0.08 8.60
CA LEU A 47 -6.55 -0.99 8.54
C LEU A 47 -6.51 -2.05 9.65
N ASN A 48 -6.41 -1.63 10.91
CA ASN A 48 -6.32 -2.52 12.07
C ASN A 48 -7.39 -3.62 12.02
N GLY A 49 -6.97 -4.89 12.16
CA GLY A 49 -7.84 -6.05 11.99
C GLY A 49 -7.84 -6.67 10.59
N HIS A 50 -7.40 -5.95 9.55
CA HIS A 50 -7.33 -6.46 8.18
C HIS A 50 -6.05 -7.27 7.96
N LYS A 51 -6.20 -8.55 7.63
CA LYS A 51 -5.07 -9.48 7.45
C LYS A 51 -4.53 -9.41 6.03
N LEU A 52 -3.21 -9.21 5.91
CA LEU A 52 -2.50 -9.26 4.64
C LEU A 52 -2.31 -10.70 4.17
N ILE A 53 -2.02 -11.61 5.10
CA ILE A 53 -2.03 -13.05 4.88
C ILE A 53 -3.17 -13.60 5.73
N VAL A 54 -4.25 -13.98 5.06
CA VAL A 54 -5.43 -14.57 5.69
C VAL A 54 -5.09 -16.05 5.97
N PRO A 55 -5.35 -16.55 7.19
CA PRO A 55 -5.22 -17.99 7.46
C PRO A 55 -6.05 -18.81 6.47
N GLY A 56 -5.52 -19.97 6.08
CA GLY A 56 -6.25 -20.92 5.25
C GLY A 56 -7.57 -21.38 5.88
N HIS A 57 -8.43 -21.98 5.07
CA HIS A 57 -9.62 -22.65 5.56
C HIS A 57 -9.25 -23.83 6.49
N GLN A 58 -10.18 -24.26 7.34
CA GLN A 58 -9.95 -25.39 8.25
C GLN A 58 -9.34 -26.59 7.50
N GLU A 59 -8.33 -27.23 8.11
CA GLU A 59 -7.56 -28.36 7.55
C GLU A 59 -6.57 -28.00 6.43
N GLU A 60 -6.57 -26.75 5.93
CA GLU A 60 -5.48 -26.27 5.08
C GLU A 60 -4.20 -26.10 5.90
N TRP A 61 -3.06 -26.29 5.23
CA TRP A 61 -1.74 -26.39 5.84
C TRP A 61 -1.27 -25.12 6.57
N ASP A 62 -1.91 -23.97 6.33
CA ASP A 62 -1.63 -22.66 6.93
C ASP A 62 -2.85 -22.05 7.64
N SER A 63 -3.81 -22.89 8.04
CA SER A 63 -5.08 -22.45 8.64
C SER A 63 -4.98 -21.91 10.07
N SER A 64 -3.92 -22.25 10.81
CA SER A 64 -3.80 -21.85 12.22
C SER A 64 -2.68 -20.86 12.49
N MET A 65 -1.58 -20.93 11.72
CA MET A 65 -0.37 -20.14 12.02
C MET A 65 0.38 -19.65 10.78
N PRO A 66 -0.21 -18.77 9.95
CA PRO A 66 0.58 -18.00 9.00
C PRO A 66 1.51 -17.05 9.77
N VAL A 67 2.81 -17.20 9.59
CA VAL A 67 3.85 -16.35 10.20
C VAL A 67 4.79 -15.89 9.09
N ILE A 68 4.94 -14.58 8.94
CA ILE A 68 5.78 -14.01 7.89
C ILE A 68 7.28 -14.20 8.14
N GLY A 69 8.03 -14.30 7.04
CA GLY A 69 9.47 -14.08 7.08
C GLY A 69 9.83 -12.59 7.09
N HIS A 70 11.10 -12.27 7.33
CA HIS A 70 11.59 -10.90 7.23
C HIS A 70 11.60 -10.40 5.77
N GLY A 71 10.88 -9.30 5.53
CA GLY A 71 10.90 -8.53 4.29
C GLY A 71 10.27 -9.23 3.08
N PHE A 72 10.06 -8.45 2.03
CA PHE A 72 9.51 -8.89 0.75
C PHE A 72 10.45 -8.51 -0.39
N VAL A 73 10.43 -9.30 -1.46
CA VAL A 73 11.17 -8.99 -2.68
C VAL A 73 10.22 -8.37 -3.70
N THR A 74 10.67 -7.33 -4.40
CA THR A 74 9.88 -6.70 -5.47
C THR A 74 10.46 -7.11 -6.81
N VAL A 75 9.69 -7.82 -7.63
CA VAL A 75 10.10 -8.25 -8.97
C VAL A 75 9.01 -7.93 -9.96
N LYS A 76 9.36 -7.15 -11.01
CA LYS A 76 8.47 -6.81 -12.13
C LYS A 76 7.09 -6.31 -11.67
N GLY A 77 7.07 -5.39 -10.70
CA GLY A 77 5.83 -4.76 -10.26
C GLY A 77 4.97 -5.58 -9.30
N LYS A 78 5.54 -6.62 -8.69
CA LYS A 78 4.88 -7.48 -7.71
C LYS A 78 5.78 -7.69 -6.49
N HIS A 79 5.17 -7.65 -5.32
CA HIS A 79 5.79 -8.06 -4.06
C HIS A 79 5.63 -9.56 -3.86
N TYR A 80 6.69 -10.18 -3.36
CA TYR A 80 6.79 -11.61 -3.05
C TYR A 80 7.19 -11.74 -1.59
N GLN A 81 6.31 -12.30 -0.77
CA GLN A 81 6.52 -12.52 0.66
C GLN A 81 6.43 -14.01 0.95
N TYR A 82 7.56 -14.58 1.35
CA TYR A 82 7.57 -15.93 1.90
C TYR A 82 7.05 -15.89 3.33
N TYR A 83 6.24 -16.88 3.67
CA TYR A 83 5.70 -17.08 5.02
C TYR A 83 5.74 -18.56 5.37
N THR A 84 5.76 -18.85 6.67
CA THR A 84 5.58 -20.20 7.19
C THR A 84 4.13 -20.39 7.62
N GLY A 85 3.63 -21.61 7.52
CA GLY A 85 2.26 -21.96 7.88
C GLY A 85 2.20 -23.29 8.60
N SER A 86 1.19 -23.44 9.46
CA SER A 86 0.79 -24.71 10.06
C SER A 86 -0.73 -24.77 10.20
N ASP A 87 -1.27 -25.98 10.09
CA ASP A 87 -2.67 -26.33 10.38
C ASP A 87 -2.94 -26.37 11.89
N LYS A 88 -1.89 -26.34 12.71
CA LYS A 88 -1.96 -26.37 14.18
C LYS A 88 -1.36 -25.13 14.81
N ASN A 89 -1.98 -24.67 15.89
CA ASN A 89 -1.42 -23.62 16.74
C ASN A 89 -0.41 -24.16 17.77
N TYR A 90 0.21 -23.27 18.58
CA TYR A 90 1.16 -23.66 19.62
C TYR A 90 0.57 -24.61 20.67
N GLN A 91 -0.75 -24.56 20.93
CA GLN A 91 -1.40 -25.45 21.90
C GLN A 91 -1.62 -26.85 21.33
N GLU A 92 -1.91 -26.96 20.05
CA GLU A 92 -2.18 -28.25 19.38
C GLU A 92 -0.90 -28.95 18.89
N GLY A 93 0.08 -28.17 18.45
CA GLY A 93 1.30 -28.66 17.83
C GLY A 93 2.49 -28.83 18.77
N SER A 94 2.51 -28.16 19.93
CA SER A 94 3.64 -28.32 20.85
C SER A 94 3.51 -29.61 21.67
N ALA A 95 4.65 -30.24 21.96
CA ALA A 95 4.74 -31.43 22.83
C ALA A 95 4.13 -31.21 24.24
N ARG A 96 3.80 -29.96 24.61
CA ARG A 96 3.12 -29.60 25.86
C ARG A 96 1.68 -30.15 25.95
N ALA A 97 1.05 -30.48 24.82
CA ALA A 97 -0.28 -31.08 24.82
C ALA A 97 -0.29 -32.60 25.09
N GLY A 98 0.88 -33.24 25.26
CA GLY A 98 0.97 -34.70 25.39
C GLY A 98 0.56 -35.47 24.12
N LEU A 99 0.33 -34.76 23.01
CA LEU A 99 -0.08 -35.30 21.73
C LEU A 99 1.17 -35.62 20.90
N LEU A 100 1.36 -36.89 20.54
CA LEU A 100 2.43 -37.36 19.64
C LEU A 100 2.20 -37.00 18.16
N VAL A 101 1.42 -35.94 17.89
CA VAL A 101 1.07 -35.58 16.51
C VAL A 101 2.16 -34.66 15.96
N PRO A 102 2.79 -34.97 14.81
CA PRO A 102 3.82 -34.12 14.23
C PRO A 102 3.28 -32.71 13.97
N TRP A 103 4.01 -31.70 14.45
CA TRP A 103 3.75 -30.30 14.11
C TRP A 103 4.52 -29.95 12.85
N ARG A 104 3.83 -30.04 11.72
CA ARG A 104 4.42 -29.77 10.40
C ARG A 104 4.33 -28.28 10.12
N ARG A 105 5.42 -27.71 9.61
CA ARG A 105 5.48 -26.36 9.07
C ARG A 105 5.88 -26.44 7.61
N SER A 106 5.18 -25.70 6.78
CA SER A 106 5.50 -25.56 5.35
C SER A 106 5.75 -24.10 5.02
N THR A 107 6.34 -23.84 3.85
CA THR A 107 6.59 -22.49 3.35
C THR A 107 5.61 -22.16 2.22
N GLY A 108 4.91 -21.04 2.36
CA GLY A 108 4.06 -20.46 1.32
C GLY A 108 4.65 -19.19 0.74
N LEU A 109 4.01 -18.70 -0.31
CA LEU A 109 4.37 -17.47 -1.00
C LEU A 109 3.11 -16.63 -1.25
N ALA A 110 3.02 -15.51 -0.54
CA ALA A 110 2.01 -14.49 -0.80
C ALA A 110 2.54 -13.48 -1.84
N THR A 111 1.66 -13.03 -2.73
CA THR A 111 2.01 -12.00 -3.72
C THR A 111 0.94 -10.93 -3.84
N TRP A 112 1.38 -9.68 -4.03
CA TRP A 112 0.49 -8.55 -4.33
C TRP A 112 1.19 -7.55 -5.26
N ARG A 113 0.43 -6.63 -5.87
CA ARG A 113 1.03 -5.59 -6.73
C ARG A 113 2.03 -4.74 -5.95
N GLN A 114 3.02 -4.18 -6.64
CA GLN A 114 3.90 -3.18 -6.06
C GLN A 114 3.08 -1.99 -5.52
N ASP A 115 3.44 -1.51 -4.33
CA ASP A 115 2.68 -0.56 -3.49
C ASP A 115 1.26 -1.02 -3.10
N GLY A 116 0.93 -2.29 -3.32
CA GLY A 116 -0.40 -2.86 -3.19
C GLY A 116 -0.80 -3.37 -1.81
N PHE A 117 -0.08 -2.98 -0.76
CA PHE A 117 -0.39 -3.41 0.61
C PHE A 117 -1.77 -2.94 1.07
N THR A 118 -2.20 -1.78 0.57
CA THR A 118 -3.52 -1.19 0.77
C THR A 118 -3.85 -0.26 -0.39
N ASP A 119 -5.05 0.29 -0.41
CA ASP A 119 -5.49 1.26 -1.39
C ASP A 119 -6.49 2.25 -0.80
N LEU A 120 -6.58 3.42 -1.43
CA LEU A 120 -7.70 4.33 -1.28
C LEU A 120 -8.75 4.02 -2.35
N ARG A 121 -9.99 3.92 -1.91
CA ARG A 121 -11.18 3.66 -2.72
C ARG A 121 -12.33 4.52 -2.21
N VAL A 122 -13.34 4.71 -3.05
CA VAL A 122 -14.57 5.38 -2.64
C VAL A 122 -15.28 4.53 -1.58
N ALA A 123 -15.78 5.18 -0.51
CA ALA A 123 -16.47 4.48 0.56
C ALA A 123 -17.76 3.83 0.04
N SER A 124 -18.15 2.70 0.64
CA SER A 124 -19.37 1.98 0.27
C SER A 124 -20.60 2.91 0.30
N GLY A 125 -21.42 2.85 -0.75
CA GLY A 125 -22.62 3.68 -0.90
C GLY A 125 -22.38 5.09 -1.44
N LEU A 126 -21.13 5.50 -1.68
CA LEU A 126 -20.79 6.75 -2.36
C LEU A 126 -20.32 6.49 -3.79
N GLU A 127 -20.60 7.41 -4.71
CA GLU A 127 -20.12 7.31 -6.10
C GLU A 127 -18.76 7.98 -6.31
N ARG A 128 -18.39 8.91 -5.43
CA ARG A 128 -17.16 9.71 -5.52
C ARG A 128 -16.56 10.03 -4.15
N GLY A 129 -15.26 10.29 -4.14
CA GLY A 129 -14.53 10.76 -2.96
C GLY A 129 -13.23 11.46 -3.37
N TRP A 130 -12.58 12.12 -2.42
CA TRP A 130 -11.28 12.72 -2.65
C TRP A 130 -10.38 12.65 -1.41
N VAL A 131 -9.07 12.73 -1.66
CA VAL A 131 -8.05 12.89 -0.62
C VAL A 131 -7.10 13.99 -1.04
N THR A 132 -6.58 14.75 -0.08
CA THR A 132 -5.59 15.81 -0.33
C THR A 132 -4.35 15.55 0.51
N THR A 133 -3.16 15.70 -0.09
CA THR A 133 -1.90 15.52 0.62
C THR A 133 -1.65 16.61 1.67
N LYS A 134 -0.74 16.34 2.61
CA LYS A 134 -0.04 17.41 3.33
C LYS A 134 0.73 18.30 2.32
N PRO A 135 1.08 19.55 2.67
CA PRO A 135 1.88 20.40 1.79
C PRO A 135 3.22 19.76 1.44
N ILE A 136 3.61 19.88 0.17
CA ILE A 136 4.86 19.36 -0.38
C ILE A 136 5.65 20.57 -0.90
N GLN A 137 6.91 20.69 -0.52
CA GLN A 137 7.77 21.78 -0.97
C GLN A 137 8.10 21.59 -2.46
N ALA A 138 7.88 22.63 -3.27
CA ALA A 138 8.12 22.59 -4.71
C ALA A 138 9.55 23.07 -5.01
N MET A 139 10.54 22.25 -4.69
CA MET A 139 11.95 22.55 -4.96
C MET A 139 12.32 22.09 -6.37
N ASN A 140 12.63 23.04 -7.26
CA ASN A 140 13.00 22.78 -8.66
C ASN A 140 12.00 21.87 -9.40
N PRO A 141 10.68 22.20 -9.38
CA PRO A 141 9.63 21.29 -9.85
C PRO A 141 9.82 20.84 -11.30
N GLY A 142 10.39 21.69 -12.16
CA GLY A 142 10.70 21.34 -13.56
C GLY A 142 11.62 20.13 -13.76
N GLN A 143 12.41 19.74 -12.75
CA GLN A 143 13.27 18.55 -12.79
C GLN A 143 12.53 17.24 -12.52
N TYR A 144 11.25 17.29 -12.15
CA TYR A 144 10.48 16.12 -11.73
C TYR A 144 9.23 15.93 -12.57
N GLU A 145 8.75 14.69 -12.57
CA GLU A 145 7.43 14.26 -13.01
C GLU A 145 6.70 13.63 -11.82
N ILE A 146 5.37 13.72 -11.83
CA ILE A 146 4.53 13.03 -10.85
C ILE A 146 3.98 11.77 -11.51
N TRP A 147 4.07 10.65 -10.80
CA TRP A 147 3.45 9.40 -11.23
C TRP A 147 2.47 8.89 -10.19
N VAL A 148 1.50 8.09 -10.65
CA VAL A 148 0.51 7.42 -9.81
C VAL A 148 0.45 5.92 -10.11
N ASN A 149 0.24 5.14 -9.06
CA ASN A 149 -0.02 3.73 -9.10
C ASN A 149 -1.53 3.52 -8.86
N ALA A 150 -2.28 3.21 -9.92
CA ALA A 150 -3.74 3.19 -9.88
C ALA A 150 -4.34 2.11 -10.80
N ASN A 151 -5.53 1.63 -10.42
CA ASN A 151 -6.40 0.81 -11.25
C ASN A 151 -7.75 1.50 -11.42
N VAL A 152 -8.13 1.78 -12.66
CA VAL A 152 -9.35 2.50 -13.05
C VAL A 152 -10.01 1.70 -14.19
N PRO A 153 -10.66 0.56 -13.89
CA PRO A 153 -10.92 -0.47 -14.90
C PRO A 153 -12.11 -0.17 -15.83
N ALA A 154 -13.22 0.40 -15.31
CA ALA A 154 -14.43 0.57 -16.11
C ALA A 154 -14.49 1.92 -16.86
N PRO A 155 -14.99 1.94 -18.12
CA PRO A 155 -15.39 3.17 -18.79
C PRO A 155 -16.42 3.94 -17.95
N GLY A 156 -16.21 5.25 -17.78
CA GLY A 156 -17.06 6.11 -16.94
C GLY A 156 -16.54 6.30 -15.51
N ASN A 157 -15.61 5.46 -15.05
CA ASN A 157 -14.82 5.75 -13.86
C ASN A 157 -13.88 6.92 -14.10
N GLN A 158 -13.55 7.62 -13.03
CA GLN A 158 -12.64 8.75 -13.11
C GLN A 158 -11.63 8.72 -11.97
N PHE A 159 -10.38 8.98 -12.34
CA PHE A 159 -9.34 9.34 -11.42
C PHE A 159 -8.70 10.64 -11.95
N VAL A 160 -8.82 11.70 -11.16
CA VAL A 160 -8.40 13.04 -11.53
C VAL A 160 -7.49 13.61 -10.44
N VAL A 161 -6.41 14.26 -10.85
CA VAL A 161 -5.46 14.89 -9.92
C VAL A 161 -5.37 16.38 -10.19
N GLU A 162 -5.38 17.18 -9.14
CA GLU A 162 -5.18 18.63 -9.21
C GLU A 162 -3.99 19.03 -8.33
N LEU A 163 -3.20 19.99 -8.79
CA LEU A 163 -2.18 20.64 -7.97
C LEU A 163 -2.76 21.94 -7.41
N LEU A 164 -2.80 22.03 -6.08
CA LEU A 164 -3.32 23.18 -5.36
C LEU A 164 -2.17 24.00 -4.78
N ASP A 165 -2.33 25.32 -4.72
CA ASP A 165 -1.48 26.19 -3.90
C ASP A 165 -1.76 25.88 -2.43
N ALA A 166 -0.75 25.43 -1.68
CA ALA A 166 -0.92 25.05 -0.29
C ALA A 166 -1.29 26.23 0.64
N LYS A 167 -1.15 27.49 0.18
CA LYS A 167 -1.53 28.69 0.94
C LYS A 167 -3.03 28.93 0.97
N ASN A 168 -3.74 28.59 -0.11
CA ASN A 168 -5.15 28.98 -0.30
C ASN A 168 -6.05 27.84 -0.83
N ASP A 169 -5.49 26.65 -1.02
CA ASP A 169 -6.14 25.44 -1.54
C ASP A 169 -6.85 25.63 -2.90
N ARG A 170 -6.43 26.63 -3.69
CA ARG A 170 -6.92 26.83 -5.06
C ARG A 170 -6.05 26.08 -6.07
N PRO A 171 -6.62 25.53 -7.14
CA PRO A 171 -5.84 24.95 -8.22
C PRO A 171 -4.84 25.94 -8.81
N LEU A 172 -3.62 25.50 -9.04
CA LEU A 172 -2.59 26.30 -9.69
C LEU A 172 -2.98 26.54 -11.17
N PRO A 173 -2.72 27.74 -11.72
CA PRO A 173 -2.96 28.01 -13.14
C PRO A 173 -2.26 26.99 -14.03
N GLY A 174 -3.02 26.31 -14.89
CA GLY A 174 -2.51 25.27 -15.79
C GLY A 174 -2.38 23.87 -15.17
N TYR A 175 -2.57 23.73 -13.86
CA TYR A 175 -2.48 22.45 -13.13
C TYR A 175 -3.76 22.13 -12.33
N GLY A 176 -4.92 22.47 -12.93
CA GLY A 176 -6.23 22.00 -12.47
C GLY A 176 -6.39 20.50 -12.69
N PRO A 177 -7.55 20.00 -13.14
CA PRO A 177 -7.72 18.59 -13.44
C PRO A 177 -6.66 18.11 -14.45
N ALA A 178 -5.84 17.14 -14.05
CA ALA A 178 -4.96 16.40 -14.93
C ALA A 178 -5.79 15.64 -15.98
N ASP A 179 -5.12 15.20 -17.04
CA ASP A 179 -5.73 14.42 -18.09
C ASP A 179 -6.34 13.13 -17.51
N LEU A 180 -7.57 12.81 -17.94
CA LEU A 180 -8.38 11.78 -17.31
C LEU A 180 -7.75 10.39 -17.42
N LEU A 181 -7.60 9.72 -16.28
CA LEU A 181 -7.21 8.31 -16.23
C LEU A 181 -8.47 7.44 -16.22
N SER A 182 -8.63 6.60 -17.25
CA SER A 182 -9.74 5.66 -17.40
C SER A 182 -9.30 4.45 -18.23
N GLY A 183 -9.78 3.26 -17.88
CA GLY A 183 -9.40 2.00 -18.53
C GLY A 183 -7.94 1.58 -18.28
N ILE A 184 -7.32 2.02 -17.18
CA ILE A 184 -5.91 1.74 -16.89
C ILE A 184 -5.73 0.81 -15.69
N ASN A 185 -4.70 -0.03 -15.72
CA ASN A 185 -4.09 -0.66 -14.55
C ASN A 185 -2.59 -0.47 -14.66
N ASN A 186 -2.05 0.56 -14.00
CA ASN A 186 -0.67 0.98 -14.17
C ASN A 186 0.00 1.20 -12.81
N LEU A 187 1.27 0.83 -12.72
CA LEU A 187 2.09 1.01 -11.53
C LEU A 187 2.71 2.40 -11.45
N GLU A 188 2.99 3.02 -12.60
CA GLU A 188 3.70 4.30 -12.68
C GLU A 188 3.14 5.15 -13.84
N HIS A 189 1.84 5.43 -13.81
CA HIS A 189 1.25 6.33 -14.80
C HIS A 189 1.71 7.77 -14.53
N VAL A 190 2.42 8.38 -15.48
CA VAL A 190 2.87 9.77 -15.37
C VAL A 190 1.68 10.71 -15.56
N LEU A 191 1.46 11.61 -14.61
CA LEU A 191 0.40 12.61 -14.71
C LEU A 191 0.77 13.69 -15.73
N THR A 192 -0.20 14.04 -16.56
CA THR A 192 -0.08 15.12 -17.53
C THR A 192 -1.22 16.12 -17.37
N TRP A 193 -0.93 17.38 -17.68
CA TRP A 193 -1.91 18.45 -17.78
C TRP A 193 -1.88 18.98 -19.21
N LYS A 194 -2.99 18.81 -19.93
CA LYS A 194 -3.09 19.19 -21.35
C LYS A 194 -1.99 18.53 -22.20
N GLY A 195 -1.73 17.25 -21.94
CA GLY A 195 -0.72 16.44 -22.63
C GLY A 195 0.72 16.68 -22.20
N SER A 196 0.98 17.50 -21.18
CA SER A 196 2.34 17.80 -20.71
C SER A 196 2.57 17.38 -19.26
N ALA A 197 3.67 16.68 -18.98
CA ALA A 197 4.16 16.40 -17.62
C ALA A 197 5.08 17.50 -17.07
N ASP A 198 5.14 18.67 -17.73
CA ASP A 198 6.04 19.75 -17.34
C ASP A 198 5.54 20.52 -16.11
N LEU A 199 6.32 20.45 -15.03
CA LEU A 199 6.06 21.14 -13.77
C LEU A 199 6.90 22.44 -13.63
N SER A 200 7.64 22.85 -14.67
CA SER A 200 8.54 24.02 -14.62
C SER A 200 7.84 25.35 -14.35
N ARG A 201 6.52 25.43 -14.61
CA ARG A 201 5.69 26.65 -14.43
C ARG A 201 5.11 26.77 -13.03
N ILE A 202 5.42 25.82 -12.13
CA ILE A 202 5.02 25.90 -10.73
C ILE A 202 5.96 26.88 -10.02
N HIS A 203 5.43 28.05 -9.68
CA HIS A 203 6.14 29.08 -8.91
C HIS A 203 5.73 29.13 -7.43
N ALA A 204 4.72 28.36 -7.03
CA ALA A 204 4.32 28.25 -5.64
C ALA A 204 5.43 27.60 -4.80
N ARG A 205 5.68 28.10 -3.59
CA ARG A 205 6.69 27.52 -2.68
C ARG A 205 6.34 26.09 -2.26
N SER A 206 5.05 25.83 -2.06
CA SER A 206 4.54 24.53 -1.65
C SER A 206 3.18 24.25 -2.28
N VAL A 207 2.96 22.99 -2.64
CA VAL A 207 1.76 22.51 -3.32
C VAL A 207 1.09 21.40 -2.54
N ARG A 208 -0.18 21.12 -2.86
CA ARG A 208 -0.87 19.89 -2.46
C ARG A 208 -1.35 19.16 -3.70
N LEU A 209 -1.44 17.83 -3.63
CA LEU A 209 -2.13 17.05 -4.64
C LEU A 209 -3.52 16.69 -4.09
N ARG A 210 -4.57 16.98 -4.85
CA ARG A 210 -5.92 16.48 -4.59
C ARG A 210 -6.24 15.38 -5.59
N PHE A 211 -6.48 14.17 -5.08
CA PHE A 211 -6.87 13.01 -5.87
C PHE A 211 -8.37 12.84 -5.71
N THR A 212 -9.11 12.90 -6.82
CA THR A 212 -10.56 12.67 -6.86
C THR A 212 -10.83 11.36 -7.58
N LEU A 213 -11.58 10.47 -6.93
CA LEU A 213 -11.96 9.17 -7.44
C LEU A 213 -13.48 9.15 -7.68
N LYS A 214 -13.91 8.51 -8.76
CA LYS A 214 -15.30 8.21 -9.09
C LYS A 214 -15.41 6.78 -9.61
N GLY A 215 -16.27 5.98 -8.99
CA GLY A 215 -16.46 4.54 -9.29
C GLY A 215 -15.98 3.63 -8.15
N ASN A 216 -16.74 2.55 -7.90
CA ASN A 216 -16.56 1.66 -6.75
C ASN A 216 -15.40 0.65 -6.90
N ASP A 217 -14.95 0.42 -8.12
CA ASP A 217 -13.86 -0.46 -8.52
C ASP A 217 -12.55 0.30 -8.83
N VAL A 218 -12.55 1.63 -8.66
CA VAL A 218 -11.32 2.45 -8.71
C VAL A 218 -10.47 2.20 -7.46
N ARG A 219 -9.16 2.02 -7.67
CA ARG A 219 -8.18 1.80 -6.60
C ARG A 219 -6.97 2.71 -6.81
N PHE A 220 -6.63 3.48 -5.77
CA PHE A 220 -5.44 4.33 -5.71
C PHE A 220 -4.45 3.77 -4.70
N TYR A 221 -3.25 3.39 -5.13
CA TYR A 221 -2.31 2.68 -4.27
C TYR A 221 -1.19 3.60 -3.76
N SER A 222 -0.55 4.34 -4.66
CA SER A 222 0.56 5.24 -4.31
C SER A 222 0.75 6.32 -5.36
N PHE A 223 1.52 7.33 -5.01
CA PHE A 223 2.03 8.34 -5.93
C PHE A 223 3.46 8.68 -5.54
N GLY A 224 4.21 9.23 -6.49
CA GLY A 224 5.57 9.67 -6.22
C GLY A 224 6.08 10.71 -7.20
N PHE A 225 7.31 11.14 -6.95
CA PHE A 225 8.04 12.10 -7.77
C PHE A 225 9.24 11.40 -8.37
N ARG A 226 9.39 11.48 -9.69
CA ARG A 226 10.55 10.92 -10.40
C ARG A 226 11.35 12.05 -11.02
N ARG A 227 12.67 12.03 -10.82
CA ARG A 227 13.55 13.00 -11.48
C ARG A 227 13.64 12.66 -12.97
N LYS A 228 13.44 13.65 -13.82
CA LYS A 228 13.61 13.51 -15.28
C LYS A 228 15.05 13.11 -15.59
N GLY A 229 15.22 12.22 -16.57
CA GLY A 229 16.55 11.80 -17.05
C GLY A 229 17.28 10.76 -16.20
N MET A 230 16.72 10.30 -15.07
CA MET A 230 17.19 9.09 -14.40
C MET A 230 16.28 7.91 -14.78
N ALA A 231 16.76 7.01 -15.64
CA ALA A 231 16.14 5.71 -15.83
C ALA A 231 16.43 4.84 -14.58
N HIS A 232 15.41 4.16 -14.05
CA HIS A 232 15.64 3.11 -13.07
C HIS A 232 16.35 1.93 -13.73
N LYS A 233 17.45 1.47 -13.13
CA LYS A 233 17.94 0.09 -13.28
C LYS A 233 17.05 -0.85 -12.49
#